data_AF-A0A959S349-F1
#
_entry.id   AF-A0A959S349-F1
#
_cell.length_a   1.000
_cell.length_b   1.000
_cell.length_c   1.000
_cell.angle_alpha   90.00
_cell.angle_beta   90.00
_cell.angle_gamma   90.00
#
_symmetry.space_group_name_H-M   'P 1'
#
loop_
_entity.id
_entity.type
_entity.pdbx_description
1 polymer ?
#
loop_
_entity_poly.entity_id
_entity_poly.type
_entity_poly.pdbx_seq_one_letter_code
_entity_poly.pdbx_strand_id
1 'polypeptide(L)'
;MQNKGAIRIFAILLGLVCLYQLSFTVATRMAESTYEEMRVTDADEADKYLEDFKYNIFVKEYSYMECKERELNLGLDLKGGMNVTLEIS
;
A
#
# COMPACT_ATOMS: atom_id res chain seq x y z
N MET A 1 18.02 -35.70 -6.52
CA MET A 1 17.26 -34.83 -5.59
C MET A 1 18.16 -33.75 -4.95
N GLN A 2 19.02 -33.07 -5.72
CA GLN A 2 20.16 -32.30 -5.17
C GLN A 2 19.99 -30.77 -5.11
N ASN A 3 18.96 -30.17 -5.73
CA ASN A 3 18.73 -28.71 -5.67
C ASN A 3 17.67 -28.27 -4.65
N LYS A 4 17.20 -29.16 -3.75
CA LYS A 4 16.15 -28.84 -2.78
C LYS A 4 16.51 -27.71 -1.82
N GLY A 5 17.80 -27.55 -1.49
CA GLY A 5 18.29 -26.47 -0.62
C GLY A 5 18.27 -25.09 -1.30
N ALA A 6 18.78 -25.01 -2.52
CA ALA A 6 18.82 -23.75 -3.28
C ALA A 6 17.41 -23.19 -3.56
N ILE A 7 16.47 -24.07 -3.92
CA ILE A 7 15.07 -23.67 -4.17
C ILE A 7 14.40 -23.14 -2.90
N ARG A 8 14.67 -23.73 -1.72
CA ARG A 8 14.14 -23.24 -0.44
C ARG A 8 14.71 -21.88 -0.06
N ILE A 9 16.00 -21.65 -0.27
CA ILE A 9 16.62 -20.34 0.01
C ILE A 9 16.03 -19.27 -0.91
N PHE A 10 15.89 -19.57 -2.20
CA PHE A 10 15.27 -18.65 -3.16
C PHE A 10 13.82 -18.33 -2.78
N ALA A 11 13.03 -19.34 -2.38
CA ALA A 11 11.65 -19.13 -1.95
C ALA A 11 11.54 -18.26 -0.68
N ILE A 12 12.46 -18.42 0.29
CA ILE A 12 12.49 -17.60 1.50
C ILE A 12 12.86 -16.15 1.16
N LEU A 13 13.87 -15.94 0.31
CA LEU A 13 14.25 -14.61 -0.16
C LEU A 13 13.10 -13.91 -0.90
N LEU A 14 12.45 -14.62 -1.82
CA LEU A 14 11.29 -14.12 -2.54
C LEU A 14 10.15 -13.76 -1.57
N GLY A 15 9.88 -14.62 -0.59
CA GLY A 15 8.88 -14.38 0.45
C GLY A 15 9.17 -13.12 1.26
N LEU A 16 10.43 -12.88 1.64
CA LEU A 16 10.83 -11.66 2.34
C LEU A 16 10.62 -10.40 1.48
N VAL A 17 10.95 -10.45 0.19
CA VAL A 17 10.71 -9.33 -0.74
C VAL A 17 9.20 -9.06 -0.88
N CYS A 18 8.38 -10.11 -1.00
CA CYS A 18 6.92 -9.97 -1.06
C CYS A 18 6.36 -9.38 0.23
N LEU A 19 6.85 -9.80 1.40
CA LEU A 19 6.42 -9.25 2.70
C LEU A 19 6.78 -7.76 2.81
N TYR A 20 7.97 -7.38 2.34
CA TYR A 20 8.40 -5.97 2.31
C TYR A 20 7.51 -5.12 1.39
N GLN A 21 7.15 -5.61 0.20
CA GLN A 21 6.23 -4.86 -0.68
C GLN A 21 4.81 -4.79 -0.11
N LEU A 22 4.34 -5.87 0.50
CA LEU A 22 3.00 -5.94 1.09
C LEU A 22 2.86 -5.01 2.30
N SER A 23 3.91 -4.84 3.11
CA SER A 23 3.84 -4.00 4.31
C SER A 23 3.56 -2.52 3.98
N PHE A 24 4.16 -1.97 2.92
CA PHE A 24 3.82 -0.62 2.45
C PHE A 24 2.37 -0.51 2.02
N THR A 25 1.87 -1.51 1.28
CA THR A 25 0.49 -1.52 0.78
C THR A 25 -0.53 -1.60 1.93
N VAL A 26 -0.22 -2.29 3.02
CA VAL A 26 -1.09 -2.32 4.21
C VAL A 26 -1.03 -0.98 4.95
N ALA A 27 0.15 -0.38 5.08
CA ALA A 27 0.33 0.90 5.76
C ALA A 27 -0.40 2.06 5.06
N THR A 28 -0.29 2.14 3.72
CA THR A 28 -1.01 3.16 2.94
C THR A 28 -2.52 2.99 3.02
N ARG A 29 -3.02 1.76 2.86
CA ARG A 29 -4.45 1.45 3.01
C ARG A 29 -5.00 1.80 4.39
N MET A 30 -4.22 1.53 5.43
CA MET A 30 -4.61 1.90 6.80
C MET A 30 -4.70 3.42 6.96
N ALA A 31 -3.68 4.14 6.50
CA ALA A 31 -3.68 5.61 6.52
C ALA A 31 -4.86 6.20 5.73
N GLU A 32 -5.15 5.66 4.55
CA GLU A 32 -6.29 6.07 3.71
C GLU A 32 -7.63 5.79 4.37
N SER A 33 -7.79 4.64 5.04
CA SER A 33 -9.04 4.32 5.73
C SER A 33 -9.32 5.31 6.88
N THR A 34 -8.29 5.69 7.62
CA THR A 34 -8.39 6.69 8.69
C THR A 34 -8.62 8.08 8.13
N TYR A 35 -7.97 8.43 7.00
CA TYR A 35 -8.19 9.69 6.32
C TYR A 35 -9.64 9.85 5.83
N GLU A 36 -10.21 8.85 5.17
CA GLU A 36 -11.60 8.90 4.71
C GLU A 36 -12.59 9.01 5.88
N GLU A 37 -12.34 8.31 7.00
CA GLU A 37 -13.16 8.42 8.21
C GLU A 37 -13.12 9.84 8.81
N MET A 38 -11.92 10.45 8.89
CA MET A 38 -11.76 11.81 9.41
C MET A 38 -12.34 12.86 8.45
N ARG A 39 -12.19 12.67 7.14
CA ARG A 39 -12.66 13.61 6.11
C ARG A 39 -14.17 13.77 6.07
N VAL A 40 -14.92 12.76 6.51
CA VAL A 40 -16.39 12.85 6.63
C VAL A 40 -16.81 13.82 7.74
N THR A 41 -16.00 13.96 8.79
CA THR A 41 -16.30 14.83 9.93
C THR A 41 -15.72 16.22 9.73
N ASP A 42 -14.42 16.31 9.47
CA ASP A 42 -13.68 17.57 9.30
C ASP A 42 -12.55 17.40 8.27
N ALA A 43 -12.63 18.13 7.15
CA ALA A 43 -11.70 17.98 6.03
C ALA A 43 -10.29 18.54 6.33
N ASP A 44 -10.19 19.68 7.01
CA ASP A 44 -8.90 20.33 7.31
C ASP A 44 -8.02 19.50 8.26
N GLU A 45 -8.63 18.79 9.23
CA GLU A 45 -7.90 17.94 10.16
C GLU A 45 -7.40 16.65 9.49
N ALA A 46 -8.20 16.11 8.58
CA ALA A 46 -7.83 14.93 7.79
C ALA A 46 -6.59 15.20 6.91
N ASP A 47 -6.52 16.35 6.26
CA ASP A 47 -5.37 16.71 5.41
C ASP A 47 -4.08 16.83 6.23
N LYS A 48 -4.16 17.40 7.44
CA LYS A 48 -3.02 17.49 8.36
C LYS A 48 -2.54 16.12 8.85
N TYR A 49 -3.46 15.18 9.06
CA TYR A 49 -3.11 13.80 9.43
C TYR A 49 -2.31 13.10 8.32
N LEU A 50 -2.68 13.30 7.05
CA LEU A 50 -1.94 12.76 5.91
C LEU A 50 -0.53 13.34 5.80
N GLU A 51 -0.37 14.64 6.05
CA GLU A 51 0.93 15.31 6.00
C GLU A 51 1.89 14.83 7.10
N ASP A 52 1.40 14.54 8.30
CA ASP A 52 2.22 14.06 9.42
C ASP A 52 2.46 12.54 9.39
N PHE A 53 1.75 11.80 8.52
CA PHE A 53 1.88 10.35 8.44
C PHE A 53 3.31 9.92 8.05
N LYS A 54 3.98 9.26 8.99
CA LYS A 54 5.31 8.68 8.83
C LYS A 54 5.27 7.19 9.07
N TYR A 55 5.69 6.43 8.06
CA TYR A 55 5.80 5.00 8.16
C TYR A 55 7.26 4.59 8.30
N ASN A 56 7.61 4.01 9.46
CA ASN A 56 8.96 3.55 9.75
C ASN A 56 9.08 2.05 9.44
N ILE A 57 9.88 1.70 8.44
CA ILE A 57 10.35 0.32 8.26
C ILE A 57 11.84 0.32 8.55
N PHE A 58 12.18 -0.21 9.74
CA PHE A 58 13.46 -0.73 10.28
C PHE A 58 14.76 0.07 10.03
N VAL A 59 14.95 0.62 8.84
CA VAL A 59 16.12 1.34 8.32
C VAL A 59 15.77 2.75 7.83
N LYS A 60 14.53 3.01 7.38
CA LYS A 60 14.16 4.32 6.81
C LYS A 60 12.72 4.70 7.16
N GLU A 61 12.53 5.99 7.43
CA GLU A 61 11.23 6.65 7.52
C GLU A 61 10.75 7.03 6.11
N TYR A 62 9.50 6.69 5.81
CA TYR A 62 8.85 7.00 4.55
C TYR A 62 7.65 7.90 4.82
N SER A 63 7.51 8.96 4.02
CA SER A 63 6.28 9.77 4.04
C SER A 63 5.11 9.00 3.40
N TYR A 64 3.89 9.49 3.61
CA TYR A 64 2.71 8.95 2.94
C TYR A 64 2.87 8.91 1.41
N MET A 65 3.39 9.98 0.78
CA MET A 65 3.63 10.00 -0.67
C MET A 65 4.63 8.93 -1.12
N GLU A 66 5.75 8.77 -0.41
CA GLU A 66 6.74 7.74 -0.75
C GLU A 66 6.16 6.31 -0.58
N CYS A 67 5.31 6.11 0.43
CA CYS A 67 4.63 4.83 0.64
C CYS A 67 3.63 4.54 -0.49
N LYS A 68 2.90 5.56 -0.95
CA LYS A 68 1.90 5.46 -2.02
C LYS A 68 2.52 5.21 -3.39
N GLU A 69 3.69 5.78 -3.68
CA GLU A 69 4.44 5.46 -4.90
C GLU A 69 4.96 4.01 -4.92
N ARG A 70 5.30 3.47 -3.74
CA ARG A 70 5.78 2.10 -3.57
C ARG A 70 4.68 1.07 -3.38
N GLU A 71 3.44 1.53 -3.28
CA GLU A 71 2.28 0.67 -3.19
C GLU A 71 2.21 -0.22 -4.43
N LEU A 72 1.77 -1.47 -4.23
CA LEU A 72 1.44 -2.33 -5.36
C LEU A 72 0.38 -1.62 -6.23
N ASN A 73 0.52 -1.71 -7.55
CA ASN A 73 -0.51 -1.22 -8.47
C ASN A 73 -1.76 -2.09 -8.34
N LEU A 74 -2.59 -1.73 -7.36
CA LEU A 74 -3.87 -2.38 -7.12
C LEU A 74 -4.80 -2.03 -8.29
N GLY A 75 -5.41 -3.06 -8.87
CA GLY A 75 -6.43 -2.89 -9.91
C GLY A 75 -7.66 -2.16 -9.38
N LEU A 76 -8.52 -1.73 -10.29
CA LEU A 76 -9.74 -0.96 -9.99
C LEU A 76 -10.63 -1.63 -8.94
N ASP A 77 -10.67 -2.97 -8.94
CA ASP A 77 -11.41 -3.80 -7.98
C ASP A 77 -10.88 -3.66 -6.54
N LEU A 78 -9.55 -3.52 -6.39
CA LEU A 78 -8.90 -3.41 -5.09
C LEU A 78 -8.67 -1.96 -4.64
N LYS A 79 -8.71 -0.98 -5.56
CA LYS A 79 -8.71 0.46 -5.25
C LYS A 79 -10.12 1.05 -5.11
N GLY A 80 -11.16 0.30 -5.42
CA GLY A 80 -12.55 0.77 -5.31
C GLY A 80 -12.89 1.87 -6.30
N GLY A 81 -12.57 1.69 -7.59
CA GLY A 81 -12.94 2.63 -8.65
C GLY A 81 -14.24 2.26 -9.36
N MET A 82 -14.92 3.25 -9.95
CA MET A 82 -16.11 3.04 -10.77
C MET A 82 -15.71 2.81 -12.23
N ASN A 83 -15.93 1.58 -12.75
CA ASN A 83 -15.81 1.33 -14.18
C ASN A 83 -17.06 1.88 -14.87
N VAL A 84 -16.91 3.00 -15.59
CA VAL A 84 -17.99 3.58 -16.41
C VAL A 84 -17.68 3.30 -17.87
N THR A 85 -18.44 2.40 -18.47
CA THR A 85 -18.44 2.22 -19.92
C THR A 85 -19.62 3.03 -20.48
N LEU A 86 -19.33 4.04 -21.30
CA LEU A 86 -20.36 4.83 -21.96
C LEU A 86 -20.70 4.17 -23.31
N GLU A 87 -21.88 3.56 -23.40
CA GLU A 87 -22.48 3.21 -24.71
C GLU A 87 -23.19 4.43 -25.28
N ILE A 88 -22.98 4.68 -26.58
CA ILE A 88 -23.69 5.70 -27.35
C ILE A 88 -24.77 4.95 -28.15
N SER A 89 -26.05 5.29 -27.94
CA SER A 89 -27.18 4.79 -28.75
C SER A 89 -27.37 5.56 -30.05
#